data_AF-R5DQW9-F1
#
_entry.id   AF-R5DQW9-F1
#
_cell.length_a   1.000
_cell.length_b   1.000
_cell.length_c   1.000
_cell.angle_alpha   90.00
_cell.angle_beta   90.00
_cell.angle_gamma   90.00
#
_symmetry.space_group_name_H-M   'P 1'
#
loop_
_entity.id
_entity.type
_entity.pdbx_description
1 polymer ?
#
loop_
_entity_poly.entity_id
_entity_poly.type
_entity_poly.pdbx_seq_one_letter_code
_entity_poly.pdbx_strand_id
1 'polypeptide(L)'
;MIIDKSIFIQNIYYMLTYAFQVLKQKNYEKISGEKFDNIENLFASILSTGLAQQLKQGLHREYVAINDNLNTVRGKINLSETIKNKIKHKNMMNCDFDEYSENNIYNQIIKTTAYYLIANGNVDNTYKKKLKKIMLYFNSVDIIDKTTIQWKNIHFNKSNKNYNMLINICYFVLHDLLLSNESGNKKILQFTEEHMPRLYEKFVLEYFKRHFKGVLNVNSSQIEWNLAPDDNKEFLPKMQSDISIWDNNGNTLIIDTKYYTHTMTSSQYEKKTLHSNNLYQIFTYVKNKDVANTGNVSGMLLYAKTNEDIVPDEKFVMGGNKMQVKTLDLNQNFENISQQLDGVIFDYWGIRKISN
;
A
#
# COMPACT_ATOMS: atom_id res chain seq x y z
N MET A 1 -32.07 8.66 -7.54
CA MET A 1 -31.48 7.42 -8.10
C MET A 1 -29.99 7.52 -7.87
N ILE A 2 -29.47 6.85 -6.84
CA ILE A 2 -28.04 6.94 -6.47
C ILE A 2 -27.31 5.98 -7.39
N ILE A 3 -26.72 6.52 -8.45
CA ILE A 3 -25.84 5.77 -9.32
C ILE A 3 -24.50 5.68 -8.58
N ASP A 4 -24.39 4.65 -7.76
CA ASP A 4 -23.21 4.30 -6.99
C ASP A 4 -22.16 3.74 -7.96
N LYS A 5 -21.20 4.57 -8.38
CA LYS A 5 -20.16 4.20 -9.36
C LYS A 5 -18.79 4.36 -8.70
N SER A 6 -18.32 3.27 -8.13
CA SER A 6 -16.95 3.08 -7.63
C SER A 6 -16.18 2.16 -8.58
N ILE A 7 -14.84 2.27 -8.59
CA ILE A 7 -13.94 1.38 -9.35
C ILE A 7 -14.35 -0.07 -9.10
N PHE A 8 -14.29 -0.92 -10.13
CA PHE A 8 -14.51 -2.35 -9.93
C PHE A 8 -13.58 -2.90 -8.85
N ILE A 9 -14.14 -3.50 -7.81
CA ILE A 9 -13.37 -4.08 -6.70
C ILE A 9 -12.33 -5.09 -7.20
N GLN A 10 -12.63 -5.77 -8.31
CA GLN A 10 -11.69 -6.66 -8.99
C GLN A 10 -10.42 -5.94 -9.47
N ASN A 11 -10.52 -4.68 -9.92
CA ASN A 11 -9.36 -3.89 -10.33
C ASN A 11 -8.51 -3.47 -9.13
N ILE A 12 -9.12 -3.24 -7.97
CA ILE A 12 -8.37 -3.02 -6.72
C ILE A 12 -7.59 -4.29 -6.34
N TYR A 13 -8.19 -5.47 -6.49
CA TYR A 13 -7.46 -6.73 -6.32
C TYR A 13 -6.27 -6.84 -7.28
N TYR A 14 -6.46 -6.55 -8.57
CA TYR A 14 -5.36 -6.55 -9.53
C TYR A 14 -4.26 -5.57 -9.15
N MET A 15 -4.59 -4.33 -8.77
CA MET A 15 -3.62 -3.34 -8.28
C MET A 15 -2.82 -3.89 -7.09
N LEU A 16 -3.50 -4.49 -6.11
CA LEU A 16 -2.85 -5.15 -4.98
C LEU A 16 -1.92 -6.28 -5.42
N THR A 17 -2.28 -7.08 -6.43
CA THR A 17 -1.41 -8.16 -6.93
C THR A 17 -0.11 -7.67 -7.55
N TYR A 18 -0.11 -6.47 -8.16
CA TYR A 18 1.11 -5.84 -8.64
C TYR A 18 1.91 -5.23 -7.48
N ALA A 19 1.25 -4.53 -6.56
CA ALA A 19 1.91 -3.93 -5.39
C ALA A 19 2.50 -4.98 -4.42
N PHE A 20 1.90 -6.16 -4.33
CA PHE A 20 2.30 -7.26 -3.46
C PHE A 20 2.43 -8.57 -4.25
N GLN A 21 3.65 -8.89 -4.68
CA GLN A 21 3.92 -10.08 -5.51
C GLN A 21 3.45 -11.42 -4.89
N VAL A 22 3.31 -11.50 -3.56
CA VAL A 22 2.79 -12.68 -2.85
C VAL A 22 1.37 -13.06 -3.29
N LEU A 23 0.54 -12.07 -3.67
CA LEU A 23 -0.82 -12.29 -4.15
C LEU A 23 -0.91 -13.00 -5.51
N LYS A 24 0.22 -13.18 -6.21
CA LYS A 24 0.28 -13.92 -7.47
C LYS A 24 0.51 -15.43 -7.28
N GLN A 25 0.68 -15.89 -6.04
CA GLN A 25 0.86 -17.32 -5.76
C GLN A 25 -0.43 -18.11 -6.03
N LYS A 26 -0.30 -19.39 -6.41
CA LYS A 26 -1.43 -20.28 -6.77
C LYS A 26 -2.57 -20.28 -5.76
N ASN A 27 -2.26 -20.10 -4.48
CA ASN A 27 -3.26 -20.07 -3.40
C ASN A 27 -4.28 -18.93 -3.55
N TYR A 28 -3.94 -17.86 -4.27
CA TYR A 28 -4.78 -16.68 -4.49
C TYR A 28 -5.46 -16.66 -5.86
N GLU A 29 -5.21 -17.64 -6.74
CA GLU A 29 -5.82 -17.70 -8.09
C GLU A 29 -7.36 -17.69 -8.02
N LYS A 30 -7.92 -18.36 -7.01
CA LYS A 30 -9.38 -18.41 -6.79
C LYS A 30 -9.98 -17.03 -6.51
N ILE A 31 -9.24 -16.13 -5.87
CA ILE A 31 -9.70 -14.77 -5.55
C ILE A 31 -9.81 -13.93 -6.83
N SER A 32 -8.92 -14.13 -7.81
CA SER A 32 -8.94 -13.38 -9.08
C SER A 32 -10.22 -13.61 -9.89
N GLY A 33 -10.80 -14.81 -9.79
CA GLY A 33 -12.05 -15.20 -10.46
C GLY A 33 -13.31 -14.96 -9.63
N GLU A 34 -13.16 -14.59 -8.35
CA GLU A 34 -14.29 -14.31 -7.45
C GLU A 34 -14.79 -12.87 -7.69
N LYS A 35 -16.11 -12.71 -7.75
CA LYS A 35 -16.73 -11.39 -7.76
C LYS A 35 -17.05 -11.00 -6.33
N PHE A 36 -16.65 -9.79 -5.95
CA PHE A 36 -16.89 -9.23 -4.63
C PHE A 36 -17.90 -8.11 -4.72
N ASP A 37 -18.93 -8.15 -3.88
CA ASP A 37 -19.97 -7.11 -3.83
C ASP A 37 -19.48 -5.84 -3.13
N ASN A 38 -18.53 -5.98 -2.21
CA ASN A 38 -17.89 -4.88 -1.48
C ASN A 38 -16.42 -5.19 -1.19
N ILE A 39 -15.67 -4.18 -0.79
CA ILE A 39 -14.22 -4.30 -0.61
C ILE A 39 -13.85 -5.03 0.68
N GLU A 40 -14.72 -4.98 1.69
CA GLU A 40 -14.53 -5.67 2.95
C GLU A 40 -14.56 -7.18 2.76
N ASN A 41 -15.39 -7.68 1.85
CA ASN A 41 -15.40 -9.07 1.39
C ASN A 41 -14.10 -9.45 0.68
N LEU A 42 -13.58 -8.58 -0.21
CA LEU A 42 -12.28 -8.80 -0.85
C LEU A 42 -11.16 -8.93 0.19
N PHE A 43 -11.08 -8.00 1.12
CA PHE A 43 -10.07 -8.02 2.18
C PHE A 43 -10.20 -9.23 3.10
N ALA A 44 -11.42 -9.58 3.50
CA ALA A 44 -11.66 -10.78 4.30
C ALA A 44 -11.25 -12.05 3.55
N SER A 45 -11.47 -12.12 2.23
CA SER A 45 -11.03 -13.23 1.38
C SER A 45 -9.50 -13.32 1.29
N ILE A 46 -8.82 -12.20 1.01
CA ILE A 46 -7.35 -12.10 0.96
C ILE A 46 -6.74 -12.50 2.30
N LEU A 47 -7.22 -11.90 3.39
CA LEU A 47 -6.70 -12.12 4.73
C LEU A 47 -6.94 -13.57 5.17
N SER A 48 -8.14 -14.14 4.95
CA SER A 48 -8.42 -15.52 5.32
C SER A 48 -7.51 -16.51 4.57
N THR A 49 -7.30 -16.31 3.27
CA THR A 49 -6.40 -17.14 2.45
C THR A 49 -4.96 -17.03 2.92
N GLY A 50 -4.49 -15.81 3.14
CA GLY A 50 -3.12 -15.56 3.56
C GLY A 50 -2.80 -16.03 4.97
N LEU A 51 -3.73 -15.87 5.91
CA LEU A 51 -3.58 -16.39 7.27
C LEU A 51 -3.63 -17.91 7.31
N ALA A 52 -4.46 -18.56 6.49
CA ALA A 52 -4.46 -20.01 6.39
C ALA A 52 -3.11 -20.53 5.87
N GLN A 53 -2.46 -19.80 4.96
CA GLN A 53 -1.10 -20.11 4.51
C GLN A 53 -0.06 -19.85 5.60
N GLN A 54 -0.17 -18.73 6.33
CA GLN A 54 0.74 -18.41 7.42
C GLN A 54 0.67 -19.46 8.54
N LEU A 55 -0.53 -19.92 8.91
CA LEU A 55 -0.70 -20.96 9.92
C LEU A 55 -0.03 -22.29 9.53
N LYS A 56 0.02 -22.64 8.24
CA LYS A 56 0.77 -23.83 7.78
C LYS A 56 2.28 -23.69 7.98
N GLN A 57 2.80 -22.47 8.02
CA GLN A 57 4.21 -22.17 8.27
C GLN A 57 4.51 -21.97 9.77
N GLY A 58 3.47 -21.80 10.58
CA GLY A 58 3.57 -21.42 11.99
C GLY A 58 3.43 -19.92 12.20
N LEU A 59 2.92 -19.53 13.37
CA LEU A 59 2.88 -18.13 13.77
C LEU A 59 4.28 -17.67 14.16
N HIS A 60 4.63 -16.45 13.73
CA HIS A 60 5.86 -15.79 14.16
C HIS A 60 5.85 -15.65 15.68
N ARG A 61 7.00 -15.92 16.29
CA ARG A 61 7.20 -15.94 17.73
C ARG A 61 8.44 -15.14 18.08
N GLU A 62 8.40 -14.47 19.23
CA GLU A 62 9.49 -13.64 19.72
C GLU A 62 9.74 -13.99 21.19
N TYR A 63 10.99 -13.81 21.62
CA TYR A 63 11.33 -13.92 23.03
C TYR A 63 10.90 -12.64 23.74
N VAL A 64 10.01 -12.78 24.72
CA VAL A 64 9.55 -11.70 25.58
C VAL A 64 10.13 -11.91 26.96
N ALA A 65 10.83 -10.89 27.47
CA ALA A 65 11.34 -10.91 28.84
C ALA A 65 10.17 -10.78 29.81
N ILE A 66 10.03 -11.77 30.69
CA ILE A 66 8.99 -11.84 31.71
C ILE A 66 9.65 -11.75 33.08
N ASN A 67 9.11 -10.88 33.93
CA ASN A 67 9.36 -10.86 35.36
C ASN A 67 8.11 -11.35 36.07
N ASP A 68 8.17 -12.51 36.74
CA ASP A 68 7.02 -13.09 37.41
C ASP A 68 7.38 -13.84 38.71
N ASN A 69 6.41 -13.96 39.60
CA ASN A 69 6.52 -14.73 40.84
C ASN A 69 6.11 -16.17 40.58
N LEU A 70 7.05 -17.10 40.76
CA LEU A 70 6.86 -18.52 40.51
C LEU A 70 7.09 -19.35 41.78
N ASN A 71 6.41 -20.49 41.89
CA ASN A 71 6.66 -21.48 42.95
C ASN A 71 7.92 -22.32 42.66
N THR A 72 8.44 -22.25 41.44
CA THR A 72 9.64 -22.95 40.97
C THR A 72 10.62 -21.95 40.36
N VAL A 73 11.89 -22.33 40.26
CA VAL A 73 12.91 -21.48 39.65
C VAL A 73 12.87 -21.64 38.13
N ARG A 74 12.75 -20.52 37.40
CA ARG A 74 12.86 -20.46 35.94
C ARG A 74 13.71 -19.25 35.56
N GLY A 75 14.77 -19.45 34.77
CA GLY A 75 15.66 -18.34 34.39
C GLY A 75 16.42 -17.77 35.59
N LYS A 76 16.59 -16.44 35.62
CA LYS A 76 17.37 -15.72 36.62
C LYS A 76 16.50 -15.30 37.79
N ILE A 77 16.90 -15.62 39.01
CA ILE A 77 16.18 -15.18 40.22
C ILE A 77 16.47 -13.71 40.50
N ASN A 78 15.41 -12.91 40.64
CA ASN A 78 15.50 -11.57 41.20
C ASN A 78 15.44 -11.66 42.73
N LEU A 79 16.62 -11.66 43.35
CA LEU A 79 16.76 -11.80 44.80
C LEU A 79 16.05 -10.68 45.56
N SER A 80 16.12 -9.44 45.07
CA SER A 80 15.49 -8.28 45.73
C SER A 80 13.98 -8.45 45.85
N GLU A 81 13.29 -8.80 44.76
CA GLU A 81 11.84 -9.03 44.78
C GLU A 81 11.47 -10.32 45.51
N THR A 82 12.28 -11.37 45.40
CA THR A 82 12.07 -12.63 46.13
C THR A 82 12.12 -12.43 47.64
N ILE A 83 13.06 -11.63 48.14
CA ILE A 83 13.15 -11.28 49.56
C ILE A 83 11.89 -10.51 49.99
N LYS A 84 11.41 -9.55 49.19
CA LYS A 84 10.15 -8.83 49.47
C LYS A 84 8.95 -9.78 49.54
N ASN A 85 8.86 -10.78 48.66
CA ASN A 85 7.81 -11.79 48.71
C ASN A 85 7.87 -12.60 50.01
N LYS A 86 9.07 -13.02 50.42
CA LYS A 86 9.28 -13.76 51.67
C LYS A 86 8.90 -12.94 52.91
N ILE A 87 9.25 -11.66 52.94
CA ILE A 87 8.82 -10.73 54.01
C ILE A 87 7.29 -10.62 54.06
N LYS A 88 6.62 -10.65 52.90
CA LYS A 88 5.14 -10.69 52.80
C LYS A 88 4.54 -12.09 53.01
N HIS A 89 5.32 -13.06 53.52
CA HIS A 89 4.93 -14.45 53.72
C HIS A 89 4.40 -15.17 52.46
N LYS A 90 4.77 -14.71 51.26
CA LYS A 90 4.49 -15.41 50.01
C LYS A 90 5.63 -16.39 49.71
N ASN A 91 5.30 -17.67 49.55
CA ASN A 91 6.26 -18.71 49.21
C ASN A 91 6.53 -18.79 47.69
N MET A 92 6.96 -17.67 47.11
CA MET A 92 7.21 -17.53 45.68
C MET A 92 8.55 -16.85 45.43
N MET A 93 9.23 -17.24 44.36
CA MET A 93 10.47 -16.61 43.88
C MET A 93 10.17 -15.73 42.68
N ASN A 94 10.62 -14.48 42.71
CA ASN A 94 10.53 -13.61 41.56
C ASN A 94 11.65 -13.96 40.57
N CYS A 95 11.29 -14.25 39.33
CA CYS A 95 12.17 -14.76 38.30
C CYS A 95 12.05 -13.93 37.02
N ASP A 96 13.20 -13.60 36.44
CA ASP A 96 13.37 -13.02 35.12
C ASP A 96 13.70 -14.14 34.11
N PHE A 97 12.85 -14.35 33.13
CA PHE A 97 13.07 -15.36 32.09
C PHE A 97 12.45 -14.93 30.76
N ASP A 98 12.98 -15.48 29.67
CA ASP A 98 12.43 -15.23 28.34
C ASP A 98 11.38 -16.30 27.99
N GLU A 99 10.21 -15.85 27.57
CA GLU A 99 9.16 -16.71 27.03
C GLU A 99 9.06 -16.56 25.51
N TYR A 100 9.01 -17.69 24.82
CA TYR A 100 8.86 -17.72 23.37
C TYR A 100 7.38 -17.63 22.99
N SER A 101 6.92 -16.40 22.79
CA SER A 101 5.50 -16.05 22.70
C SER A 101 5.07 -15.71 21.27
N GLU A 102 3.84 -16.10 20.91
CA GLU A 102 3.16 -15.68 19.69
C GLU A 102 2.52 -14.29 19.82
N ASN A 103 2.45 -13.74 21.03
CA ASN A 103 1.81 -12.46 21.33
C ASN A 103 2.70 -11.26 20.98
N ASN A 104 3.10 -11.17 19.71
CA ASN A 104 3.85 -10.04 19.17
C ASN A 104 2.94 -9.11 18.35
N ILE A 105 3.45 -7.91 18.06
CA ILE A 105 2.70 -6.86 17.37
C ILE A 105 2.11 -7.31 16.02
N TYR A 106 2.81 -8.16 15.26
CA TYR A 106 2.33 -8.64 13.96
C TYR A 106 1.07 -9.49 14.11
N ASN A 107 1.11 -10.46 15.03
CA ASN A 107 -0.04 -11.32 15.30
C ASN A 107 -1.18 -10.54 15.97
N GLN A 108 -0.87 -9.58 16.86
CA GLN A 108 -1.86 -8.70 17.50
C GLN A 108 -2.60 -7.84 16.47
N ILE A 109 -1.88 -7.22 15.52
CA ILE A 109 -2.48 -6.47 14.41
C ILE A 109 -3.41 -7.37 13.60
N ILE A 110 -2.93 -8.56 13.20
CA ILE A 110 -3.73 -9.53 12.45
C ILE A 110 -5.02 -9.92 13.19
N LYS A 111 -4.91 -10.27 14.47
CA LYS A 111 -6.07 -10.67 15.29
C LYS A 111 -7.06 -9.51 15.41
N THR A 112 -6.55 -8.31 15.63
CA THR A 112 -7.35 -7.08 15.73
C THR A 112 -8.08 -6.79 14.41
N THR A 113 -7.39 -6.86 13.27
CA THR A 113 -8.02 -6.69 11.94
C THR A 113 -9.10 -7.73 11.69
N ALA A 114 -8.82 -9.00 11.94
CA ALA A 114 -9.79 -10.06 11.76
C ALA A 114 -11.01 -9.89 12.68
N TYR A 115 -10.80 -9.45 13.93
CA TYR A 115 -11.87 -9.11 14.86
C TYR A 115 -12.81 -8.03 14.28
N TYR A 116 -12.26 -6.93 13.76
CA TYR A 116 -13.08 -5.87 13.16
C TYR A 116 -13.80 -6.32 11.88
N LEU A 117 -13.15 -7.10 11.00
CA LEU A 117 -13.82 -7.66 9.82
C LEU A 117 -14.95 -8.63 10.18
N ILE A 118 -14.77 -9.43 11.24
CA ILE A 118 -15.80 -10.34 11.73
C ILE A 118 -17.00 -9.57 12.30
N ALA A 119 -16.75 -8.43 12.96
CA ALA A 119 -17.77 -7.56 13.53
C ALA A 119 -18.49 -6.69 12.48
N ASN A 120 -17.85 -6.41 11.34
CA ASN A 120 -18.41 -5.53 10.31
C ASN A 120 -19.66 -6.13 9.66
N GLY A 121 -20.76 -5.36 9.63
CA GLY A 121 -22.03 -5.74 9.02
C GLY A 121 -21.95 -6.01 7.50
N ASN A 122 -21.04 -5.34 6.79
CA ASN A 122 -20.89 -5.47 5.33
C ASN A 122 -20.16 -6.75 4.90
N VAL A 123 -19.47 -7.44 5.81
CA VAL A 123 -18.75 -8.67 5.47
C VAL A 123 -19.71 -9.87 5.50
N ASP A 124 -19.72 -10.66 4.43
CA ASP A 124 -20.61 -11.81 4.31
C ASP A 124 -20.27 -12.90 5.31
N ASN A 125 -21.29 -13.66 5.70
CA ASN A 125 -21.15 -14.78 6.64
C ASN A 125 -20.17 -15.86 6.16
N THR A 126 -19.99 -16.02 4.84
CA THR A 126 -19.04 -16.97 4.25
C THR A 126 -17.59 -16.61 4.65
N TYR A 127 -17.20 -15.34 4.52
CA TYR A 127 -15.86 -14.86 4.90
C TYR A 127 -15.69 -14.76 6.41
N LYS A 128 -16.73 -14.31 7.14
CA LYS A 128 -16.72 -14.30 8.62
C LYS A 128 -16.45 -15.70 9.19
N LYS A 129 -17.08 -16.75 8.64
CA LYS A 129 -16.85 -18.14 9.06
C LYS A 129 -15.40 -18.58 8.82
N LYS A 130 -14.82 -18.24 7.66
CA LYS A 130 -13.41 -18.53 7.35
C LYS A 130 -12.47 -17.86 8.36
N LEU A 131 -12.66 -16.57 8.62
CA LEU A 131 -11.85 -15.82 9.59
C LEU A 131 -12.02 -16.38 11.01
N LYS A 132 -13.25 -16.62 11.49
CA LYS A 132 -13.51 -17.21 12.82
C LYS A 132 -12.78 -18.54 13.02
N LYS A 133 -12.77 -19.42 12.00
CA LYS A 133 -12.05 -20.69 12.06
C LYS A 133 -10.54 -20.50 12.24
N ILE A 134 -9.96 -19.52 11.56
CA ILE A 134 -8.53 -19.16 11.68
C ILE A 134 -8.24 -18.53 13.04
N MET A 135 -9.15 -17.71 13.57
CA MET A 135 -8.95 -17.02 14.85
C MET A 135 -8.89 -17.96 16.07
N LEU A 136 -9.37 -19.21 15.95
CA LEU A 136 -9.18 -20.24 16.98
C LEU A 136 -7.70 -20.52 17.29
N TYR A 137 -6.80 -20.28 16.32
CA TYR A 137 -5.36 -20.46 16.48
C TYR A 137 -4.66 -19.25 17.10
N PHE A 138 -5.37 -18.13 17.29
CA PHE A 138 -4.83 -16.89 17.85
C PHE A 138 -5.26 -16.66 19.31
N ASN A 139 -5.57 -17.74 20.05
CA ASN A 139 -6.07 -17.63 21.43
C ASN A 139 -5.07 -16.97 22.38
N SER A 140 -3.77 -17.23 22.21
CA SER A 140 -2.68 -16.66 23.03
C SER A 140 -2.18 -15.30 22.57
N VAL A 141 -2.89 -14.65 21.64
CA VAL A 141 -2.53 -13.35 21.08
C VAL A 141 -3.56 -12.33 21.54
N ASP A 142 -3.13 -11.15 21.98
CA ASP A 142 -4.05 -10.14 22.45
C ASP A 142 -4.66 -9.32 21.31
N ILE A 143 -5.85 -8.76 21.55
CA ILE A 143 -6.41 -7.70 20.71
C ILE A 143 -5.89 -6.38 21.25
N ILE A 144 -5.46 -5.50 20.36
CA ILE A 144 -4.94 -4.18 20.71
C ILE A 144 -5.88 -3.09 20.19
N ASP A 145 -5.79 -1.91 20.78
CA ASP A 145 -6.45 -0.73 20.22
C ASP A 145 -5.73 -0.32 18.94
N LYS A 146 -6.47 -0.26 17.83
CA LYS A 146 -5.95 0.15 16.52
C LYS A 146 -5.29 1.54 16.53
N THR A 147 -5.70 2.45 17.40
CA THR A 147 -5.10 3.80 17.52
C THR A 147 -3.69 3.79 18.10
N THR A 148 -3.34 2.72 18.83
CA THR A 148 -2.01 2.56 19.46
C THR A 148 -0.96 1.99 18.50
N ILE A 149 -1.37 1.55 17.31
CA ILE A 149 -0.46 0.92 16.35
C ILE A 149 0.49 1.97 15.76
N GLN A 150 1.77 1.84 16.09
CA GLN A 150 2.83 2.67 15.53
C GLN A 150 3.37 2.06 14.23
N TRP A 151 2.64 2.23 13.12
CA TRP A 151 2.97 1.62 11.83
C TRP A 151 4.39 1.90 11.33
N LYS A 152 4.94 3.09 11.63
CA LYS A 152 6.31 3.49 11.25
C LYS A 152 7.40 2.63 11.90
N ASN A 153 7.10 2.01 13.04
CA ASN A 153 8.04 1.20 13.80
C ASN A 153 7.94 -0.29 13.45
N ILE A 154 7.05 -0.66 12.52
CA ILE A 154 6.93 -2.04 12.05
C ILE A 154 7.99 -2.28 10.99
N HIS A 155 8.96 -3.13 11.32
CA HIS A 155 10.04 -3.49 10.42
C HIS A 155 9.95 -4.96 10.02
N PHE A 156 10.35 -5.28 8.79
CA PHE A 156 10.38 -6.67 8.31
C PHE A 156 11.81 -7.13 8.14
N ASN A 157 12.14 -8.25 8.76
CA ASN A 157 13.42 -8.94 8.65
C ASN A 157 13.23 -10.29 7.92
N LYS A 158 14.29 -11.11 7.86
CA LYS A 158 14.22 -12.41 7.17
C LYS A 158 13.23 -13.39 7.84
N SER A 159 13.03 -13.32 9.15
CA SER A 159 12.17 -14.27 9.88
C SER A 159 10.68 -13.93 9.76
N ASN A 160 10.32 -12.65 9.60
CA ASN A 160 8.92 -12.21 9.52
C ASN A 160 8.53 -11.62 8.15
N LYS A 161 9.38 -11.76 7.13
CA LYS A 161 9.13 -11.23 5.76
C LYS A 161 7.78 -11.66 5.18
N ASN A 162 7.32 -12.87 5.51
CA ASN A 162 6.05 -13.42 5.02
C ASN A 162 4.83 -12.65 5.56
N TYR A 163 4.97 -11.95 6.68
CA TYR A 163 3.93 -11.10 7.25
C TYR A 163 3.77 -9.77 6.53
N ASN A 164 4.76 -9.33 5.75
CA ASN A 164 4.75 -7.99 5.15
C ASN A 164 3.47 -7.72 4.35
N MET A 165 3.07 -8.65 3.48
CA MET A 165 1.83 -8.51 2.71
C MET A 165 0.60 -8.49 3.64
N LEU A 166 0.50 -9.39 4.61
CA LEU A 166 -0.65 -9.48 5.52
C LEU A 166 -0.81 -8.21 6.33
N ILE A 167 0.28 -7.68 6.87
CA ILE A 167 0.29 -6.47 7.68
C ILE A 167 -0.08 -5.23 6.85
N ASN A 168 0.36 -5.15 5.60
CA ASN A 168 -0.09 -4.08 4.70
C ASN A 168 -1.59 -4.20 4.39
N ILE A 169 -2.13 -5.40 4.21
CA ILE A 169 -3.58 -5.58 4.07
C ILE A 169 -4.31 -5.17 5.35
N CYS A 170 -3.78 -5.55 6.52
CA CYS A 170 -4.30 -5.12 7.81
C CYS A 170 -4.27 -3.60 7.99
N TYR A 171 -3.21 -2.94 7.49
CA TYR A 171 -3.10 -1.49 7.44
C TYR A 171 -4.27 -0.87 6.69
N PHE A 172 -4.52 -1.29 5.45
CA PHE A 172 -5.64 -0.77 4.66
C PHE A 172 -6.97 -0.98 5.38
N VAL A 173 -7.21 -2.18 5.92
CA VAL A 173 -8.47 -2.50 6.59
C VAL A 173 -8.67 -1.68 7.86
N LEU A 174 -7.66 -1.59 8.73
CA LEU A 174 -7.80 -0.86 10.00
C LEU A 174 -7.90 0.65 9.79
N HIS A 175 -7.23 1.20 8.77
CA HIS A 175 -7.35 2.61 8.41
C HIS A 175 -8.69 2.95 7.74
N ASP A 176 -9.24 2.07 6.92
CA ASP A 176 -10.56 2.27 6.30
C ASP A 176 -11.70 2.13 7.34
N LEU A 177 -11.58 1.15 8.25
CA LEU A 177 -12.53 0.95 9.36
C LEU A 177 -12.41 2.00 10.49
N LEU A 178 -11.46 2.94 10.43
CA LEU A 178 -11.39 4.06 11.38
C LEU A 178 -12.47 5.11 11.13
N LEU A 179 -13.00 5.21 9.90
CA LEU A 179 -13.93 6.28 9.52
C LEU A 179 -15.42 5.88 9.59
N SER A 180 -15.73 4.61 9.84
CA SER A 180 -17.12 4.12 9.89
C SER A 180 -17.83 4.33 11.24
N ASN A 181 -17.16 4.91 12.24
CA ASN A 181 -17.64 4.91 13.62
C ASN A 181 -18.13 6.27 14.15
N GLU A 182 -18.52 7.19 13.28
CA GLU A 182 -19.28 8.39 13.68
C GLU A 182 -20.68 8.36 13.06
N SER A 183 -21.64 7.93 13.90
CA SER A 183 -23.07 8.20 13.77
C SER A 183 -23.74 7.99 12.40
N GLY A 184 -24.36 6.82 12.24
CA GLY A 184 -25.74 6.71 11.73
C GLY A 184 -26.11 7.57 10.51
N ASN A 185 -25.36 7.47 9.42
CA ASN A 185 -25.89 7.73 8.08
C ASN A 185 -25.01 7.03 7.06
N LYS A 186 -25.64 6.28 6.15
CA LYS A 186 -25.01 5.59 5.04
C LYS A 186 -24.26 6.60 4.17
N LYS A 187 -22.95 6.70 4.38
CA LYS A 187 -21.98 7.13 3.37
C LYS A 187 -20.82 6.16 3.47
N ILE A 188 -20.74 5.25 2.50
CA ILE A 188 -19.49 4.56 2.19
C ILE A 188 -18.57 5.66 1.66
N LEU A 189 -17.85 6.31 2.57
CA LEU A 189 -16.79 7.22 2.20
C LEU A 189 -15.56 6.35 1.98
N GLN A 190 -15.40 6.00 0.71
CA GLN A 190 -14.15 6.02 -0.05
C GLN A 190 -12.91 5.68 0.77
N PHE A 191 -12.37 4.50 0.47
CA PHE A 191 -10.94 4.20 0.52
C PHE A 191 -10.09 5.48 0.54
N THR A 192 -9.58 5.80 1.72
CA THR A 192 -9.04 7.11 2.09
C THR A 192 -8.16 7.77 1.01
N GLU A 193 -8.29 9.09 0.87
CA GLU A 193 -7.51 9.96 -0.04
C GLU A 193 -5.98 9.83 0.14
N GLU A 194 -5.49 9.25 1.25
CA GLU A 194 -4.06 9.05 1.48
C GLU A 194 -3.52 7.70 0.96
N HIS A 195 -4.38 6.68 0.81
CA HIS A 195 -3.93 5.30 0.58
C HIS A 195 -4.12 4.83 -0.85
N MET A 196 -5.20 5.23 -1.52
CA MET A 196 -5.38 4.94 -2.94
C MET A 196 -4.31 5.56 -3.84
N PRO A 197 -3.85 6.80 -3.63
CA PRO A 197 -2.74 7.34 -4.42
C PRO A 197 -1.50 6.47 -4.31
N ARG A 198 -1.11 6.04 -3.10
CA ARG A 198 0.06 5.17 -2.90
C ARG A 198 -0.10 3.80 -3.54
N LEU A 199 -1.29 3.20 -3.46
CA LEU A 199 -1.57 1.93 -4.13
C LEU A 199 -1.52 2.09 -5.66
N TYR A 200 -2.08 3.17 -6.18
CA TYR A 200 -2.10 3.50 -7.59
C TYR A 200 -0.69 3.73 -8.15
N GLU A 201 0.09 4.58 -7.48
CA GLU A 201 1.50 4.85 -7.77
C GLU A 201 2.29 3.53 -7.87
N LYS A 202 2.22 2.73 -6.79
CA LYS A 202 2.95 1.46 -6.71
C LYS A 202 2.47 0.44 -7.74
N PHE A 203 1.17 0.41 -8.03
CA PHE A 203 0.60 -0.42 -9.08
C PHE A 203 1.20 -0.07 -10.45
N VAL A 204 1.19 1.21 -10.83
CA VAL A 204 1.72 1.67 -12.12
C VAL A 204 3.23 1.39 -12.22
N LEU A 205 3.98 1.68 -11.16
CA LEU A 205 5.41 1.39 -11.08
C LEU A 205 5.72 -0.10 -11.29
N GLU A 206 5.08 -0.97 -10.51
CA GLU A 206 5.34 -2.42 -10.56
C GLU A 206 4.78 -3.06 -11.84
N TYR A 207 3.74 -2.48 -12.45
CA TYR A 207 3.25 -2.87 -13.76
C TYR A 207 4.33 -2.67 -14.83
N PHE A 208 4.85 -1.45 -14.96
CA PHE A 208 5.86 -1.14 -15.98
C PHE A 208 7.15 -1.92 -15.73
N LYS A 209 7.60 -1.98 -14.47
CA LYS A 209 8.79 -2.73 -14.08
C LYS A 209 8.72 -4.21 -14.42
N ARG A 210 7.53 -4.82 -14.32
CA ARG A 210 7.33 -6.23 -14.67
C ARG A 210 7.35 -6.44 -16.19
N HIS A 211 6.55 -5.67 -16.92
CA HIS A 211 6.23 -5.97 -18.32
C HIS A 211 7.27 -5.46 -19.32
N PHE A 212 8.11 -4.50 -18.92
CA PHE A 212 9.17 -3.93 -19.76
C PHE A 212 10.58 -4.21 -19.24
N LYS A 213 10.70 -5.16 -18.29
CA LYS A 213 11.97 -5.57 -17.71
C LYS A 213 12.95 -6.03 -18.79
N GLY A 214 14.16 -5.47 -18.79
CA GLY A 214 15.23 -5.86 -19.72
C GLY A 214 15.18 -5.16 -21.07
N VAL A 215 14.13 -4.38 -21.35
CA VAL A 215 14.06 -3.48 -22.53
C VAL A 215 14.14 -2.03 -22.09
N LEU A 216 13.45 -1.69 -20.99
CA LEU A 216 13.51 -0.36 -20.36
C LEU A 216 13.92 -0.51 -18.90
N ASN A 217 14.55 0.54 -18.38
CA ASN A 217 14.80 0.67 -16.97
C ASN A 217 13.63 1.42 -16.33
N VAL A 218 13.08 0.87 -15.25
CA VAL A 218 11.92 1.44 -14.56
C VAL A 218 12.18 1.47 -13.06
N ASN A 219 12.13 2.67 -12.46
CA ASN A 219 12.28 2.82 -11.03
C ASN A 219 11.65 4.12 -10.51
N SER A 220 11.30 4.15 -9.22
CA SER A 220 11.14 5.42 -8.52
C SER A 220 12.54 6.01 -8.27
N SER A 221 12.81 7.21 -8.78
CA SER A 221 14.16 7.79 -8.78
C SER A 221 14.18 9.12 -8.03
N GLN A 222 15.25 9.33 -7.24
CA GLN A 222 15.56 10.64 -6.71
C GLN A 222 16.20 11.47 -7.83
N ILE A 223 15.61 12.64 -8.10
CA ILE A 223 16.12 13.62 -9.05
C ILE A 223 16.92 14.64 -8.26
N GLU A 224 18.20 14.82 -8.59
CA GLU A 224 19.02 15.81 -7.92
C GLU A 224 18.63 17.22 -8.36
N TRP A 225 18.76 18.18 -7.44
CA TRP A 225 18.63 19.59 -7.77
C TRP A 225 19.79 20.02 -8.66
N ASN A 226 19.48 20.73 -9.74
CA ASN A 226 20.47 21.38 -10.59
C ASN A 226 20.88 22.71 -9.94
N LEU A 227 21.88 22.63 -9.05
CA LEU A 227 22.38 23.77 -8.28
C LEU A 227 23.70 24.29 -8.85
N ALA A 228 24.06 25.52 -8.48
CA ALA A 228 25.42 26.00 -8.71
C ALA A 228 26.40 25.18 -7.83
N PRO A 229 27.69 25.09 -8.21
CA PRO A 229 28.67 24.22 -7.55
C PRO A 229 28.81 24.41 -6.03
N ASP A 230 28.56 25.63 -5.52
CA ASP A 230 28.78 26.01 -4.12
C ASP A 230 27.50 26.08 -3.28
N ASP A 231 26.34 25.76 -3.85
CA ASP A 231 25.05 25.84 -3.15
C ASP A 231 24.80 24.61 -2.28
N ASN A 232 24.34 24.84 -1.04
CA ASN A 232 24.01 23.77 -0.11
C ASN A 232 22.59 23.20 -0.38
N LYS A 233 22.50 21.88 -0.52
CA LYS A 233 21.24 21.13 -0.73
C LYS A 233 20.54 20.70 0.56
N GLU A 234 21.12 20.93 1.73
CA GLU A 234 20.66 20.41 3.03
C GLU A 234 19.20 20.77 3.37
N PHE A 235 18.77 21.99 3.01
CA PHE A 235 17.41 22.47 3.29
C PHE A 235 16.43 22.27 2.12
N LEU A 236 16.88 21.69 1.00
CA LEU A 236 16.03 21.47 -0.15
C LEU A 236 15.20 20.18 0.01
N PRO A 237 13.92 20.19 -0.37
CA PRO A 237 13.11 18.99 -0.34
C PRO A 237 13.65 17.97 -1.34
N LYS A 238 13.55 16.69 -1.00
CA LYS A 238 13.92 15.61 -1.92
C LYS A 238 12.92 15.54 -3.07
N MET A 239 13.38 15.63 -4.30
CA MET A 239 12.57 15.38 -5.49
C MET A 239 12.53 13.88 -5.77
N GLN A 240 11.50 13.21 -5.28
CA GLN A 240 11.25 11.80 -5.56
C GLN A 240 10.18 11.68 -6.65
N SER A 241 10.51 11.04 -7.77
CA SER A 241 9.51 10.73 -8.80
C SER A 241 8.73 9.48 -8.42
N ASP A 242 7.44 9.45 -8.71
CA ASP A 242 6.63 8.22 -8.63
C ASP A 242 7.20 7.13 -9.55
N ILE A 243 7.32 7.41 -10.85
CA ILE A 243 7.94 6.52 -11.83
C ILE A 243 8.89 7.32 -12.73
N SER A 244 10.10 6.78 -12.93
CA SER A 244 11.00 7.18 -14.00
C SER A 244 11.27 5.96 -14.89
N ILE A 245 11.12 6.16 -16.21
CA ILE A 245 11.37 5.14 -17.24
C ILE A 245 12.41 5.69 -18.20
N TRP A 246 13.47 4.92 -18.49
CA TRP A 246 14.49 5.36 -19.43
C TRP A 246 15.07 4.21 -20.25
N ASP A 247 15.51 4.55 -21.46
CA ASP A 247 16.25 3.65 -22.35
C ASP A 247 17.77 3.87 -22.25
N ASN A 248 18.54 3.10 -23.01
CA ASN A 248 20.00 3.23 -23.06
C ASN A 248 20.49 4.38 -23.96
N ASN A 249 19.59 5.03 -24.69
CA ASN A 249 19.90 6.15 -25.58
C ASN A 249 19.75 7.51 -24.90
N GLY A 250 19.34 7.52 -23.62
CA GLY A 250 19.19 8.73 -22.82
C GLY A 250 17.79 9.34 -22.84
N ASN A 251 16.80 8.70 -23.50
CA ASN A 251 15.42 9.17 -23.44
C ASN A 251 14.81 8.79 -22.09
N THR A 252 14.17 9.75 -21.43
CA THR A 252 13.58 9.56 -20.10
C THR A 252 12.15 10.08 -20.05
N LEU A 253 11.22 9.26 -19.56
CA LEU A 253 9.87 9.68 -19.19
C LEU A 253 9.75 9.66 -17.66
N ILE A 254 9.46 10.81 -17.08
CA ILE A 254 9.08 10.94 -15.68
C ILE A 254 7.55 10.95 -15.63
N ILE A 255 6.96 10.06 -14.85
CA ILE A 255 5.51 9.96 -14.67
C ILE A 255 5.21 10.29 -13.21
N ASP A 256 4.28 11.21 -13.00
CA ASP A 256 3.73 11.58 -11.70
C ASP A 256 2.25 11.17 -11.69
N THR A 257 1.90 10.26 -10.78
CA THR A 257 0.59 9.63 -10.72
C THR A 257 -0.31 10.36 -9.76
N LYS A 258 -1.58 10.50 -10.12
CA LYS A 258 -2.55 11.23 -9.30
C LYS A 258 -3.86 10.48 -9.22
N TYR A 259 -4.28 10.22 -7.99
CA TYR A 259 -5.57 9.62 -7.69
C TYR A 259 -6.44 10.67 -7.03
N TYR A 260 -7.33 11.29 -7.80
CA TYR A 260 -8.30 12.26 -7.30
C TYR A 260 -9.72 11.80 -7.60
N THR A 261 -10.66 12.17 -6.74
CA THR A 261 -12.08 12.18 -7.07
C THR A 261 -12.39 13.16 -8.21
N HIS A 262 -11.63 14.26 -8.29
CA HIS A 262 -11.71 15.26 -9.37
C HIS A 262 -10.35 15.54 -10.05
N THR A 263 -10.21 15.21 -11.33
CA THR A 263 -8.98 15.39 -12.11
C THR A 263 -8.77 16.81 -12.61
N MET A 264 -9.84 17.64 -12.60
CA MET A 264 -9.78 19.05 -12.99
C MET A 264 -10.24 19.98 -11.87
N THR A 265 -9.65 21.17 -11.82
CA THR A 265 -10.11 22.27 -10.95
C THR A 265 -11.14 23.13 -11.67
N SER A 266 -12.21 23.52 -10.97
CA SER A 266 -13.14 24.55 -11.43
C SER A 266 -12.74 25.90 -10.84
N SER A 267 -12.44 26.87 -11.70
CA SER A 267 -12.34 28.27 -11.30
C SER A 267 -13.73 28.91 -11.19
N GLN A 268 -13.81 30.06 -10.53
CA GLN A 268 -15.03 30.87 -10.35
C GLN A 268 -15.68 31.34 -11.69
N TYR A 269 -15.07 30.99 -12.84
CA TYR A 269 -15.45 31.39 -14.20
C TYR A 269 -15.56 30.19 -15.18
N GLU A 270 -16.00 29.02 -14.73
CA GLU A 270 -16.36 27.84 -15.55
C GLU A 270 -15.26 27.18 -16.40
N LYS A 271 -14.03 27.72 -16.46
CA LYS A 271 -12.91 27.04 -17.13
C LYS A 271 -12.35 25.93 -16.23
N LYS A 272 -12.41 24.69 -16.72
CA LYS A 272 -11.75 23.54 -16.10
C LYS A 272 -10.27 23.54 -16.48
N THR A 273 -9.39 23.56 -15.47
CA THR A 273 -7.93 23.54 -15.65
C THR A 273 -7.28 22.36 -14.93
N LEU A 274 -6.11 21.94 -15.41
CA LEU A 274 -5.26 21.00 -14.69
C LEU A 274 -4.89 21.55 -13.30
N HIS A 275 -4.72 20.65 -12.33
CA HIS A 275 -4.16 20.99 -11.03
C HIS A 275 -2.74 21.55 -11.20
N SER A 276 -2.59 22.85 -10.98
CA SER A 276 -1.34 23.59 -11.20
C SER A 276 -0.17 23.01 -10.39
N ASN A 277 -0.42 22.60 -9.14
CA ASN A 277 0.61 21.99 -8.28
C ASN A 277 1.23 20.73 -8.90
N ASN A 278 0.42 19.86 -9.51
CA ASN A 278 0.92 18.64 -10.16
C ASN A 278 1.77 19.02 -11.38
N LEU A 279 1.29 19.99 -12.18
CA LEU A 279 2.01 20.48 -13.35
C LEU A 279 3.37 21.10 -12.97
N TYR A 280 3.40 21.91 -11.92
CA TYR A 280 4.64 22.52 -11.42
C TYR A 280 5.61 21.48 -10.88
N GLN A 281 5.11 20.46 -10.17
CA GLN A 281 5.93 19.36 -9.67
C GLN A 281 6.61 18.61 -10.82
N ILE A 282 5.84 18.11 -11.79
CA ILE A 282 6.41 17.36 -12.91
C ILE A 282 7.33 18.22 -13.78
N PHE A 283 6.98 19.50 -13.98
CA PHE A 283 7.85 20.42 -14.71
C PHE A 283 9.19 20.62 -14.00
N THR A 284 9.18 20.80 -12.68
CA THR A 284 10.39 20.92 -11.85
C THR A 284 11.27 19.68 -11.98
N TYR A 285 10.66 18.49 -11.93
CA TYR A 285 11.37 17.22 -12.09
C TYR A 285 12.04 17.11 -13.46
N VAL A 286 11.31 17.44 -14.53
CA VAL A 286 11.82 17.40 -15.91
C VAL A 286 12.97 18.38 -16.09
N LYS A 287 12.85 19.63 -15.64
CA LYS A 287 13.92 20.63 -15.81
C LYS A 287 15.18 20.31 -15.01
N ASN A 288 15.05 19.75 -13.81
CA ASN A 288 16.22 19.34 -13.02
C ASN A 288 16.87 18.06 -13.56
N LYS A 289 16.12 17.21 -14.29
CA LYS A 289 16.67 16.03 -14.96
C LYS A 289 17.32 16.36 -16.31
N ASP A 290 16.74 17.28 -17.09
CA ASP A 290 17.26 17.72 -18.39
C ASP A 290 18.13 18.98 -18.29
N VAL A 291 19.19 18.91 -17.48
CA VAL A 291 20.08 20.05 -17.19
C VAL A 291 20.64 20.68 -18.48
N ALA A 292 20.96 19.85 -19.47
CA ALA A 292 21.51 20.30 -20.75
C ALA A 292 20.44 20.79 -21.75
N ASN A 293 19.15 20.81 -21.37
CA ASN A 293 18.02 21.20 -22.22
C ASN A 293 18.00 20.46 -23.57
N THR A 294 18.27 19.15 -23.54
CA THR A 294 18.32 18.30 -24.73
C THR A 294 16.95 18.05 -25.33
N GLY A 295 15.89 18.16 -24.53
CA GLY A 295 14.53 17.75 -24.91
C GLY A 295 14.28 16.24 -24.81
N ASN A 296 15.28 15.44 -24.40
CA ASN A 296 15.19 13.98 -24.27
C ASN A 296 14.50 13.52 -22.99
N VAL A 297 14.24 14.43 -22.05
CA VAL A 297 13.43 14.16 -20.87
C VAL A 297 12.03 14.71 -21.10
N SER A 298 11.04 13.88 -20.82
CA SER A 298 9.62 14.21 -20.91
C SER A 298 8.93 13.99 -19.58
N GLY A 299 7.85 14.73 -19.34
CA GLY A 299 6.99 14.58 -18.18
C GLY A 299 5.62 14.05 -18.54
N MET A 300 5.03 13.23 -17.68
CA MET A 300 3.65 12.78 -17.79
C MET A 300 2.93 12.92 -16.46
N LEU A 301 1.74 13.52 -16.48
CA LEU A 301 0.76 13.36 -15.41
C LEU A 301 -0.17 12.21 -15.79
N LEU A 302 -0.25 11.19 -14.94
CA LEU A 302 -1.14 10.05 -15.14
C LEU A 302 -2.23 10.05 -14.06
N TYR A 303 -3.43 10.49 -14.43
CA TYR A 303 -4.58 10.54 -13.54
C TYR A 303 -5.34 9.21 -13.53
N ALA A 304 -5.80 8.76 -12.37
CA ALA A 304 -6.78 7.69 -12.29
C ALA A 304 -8.17 8.25 -12.64
N LYS A 305 -8.80 7.77 -13.72
CA LYS A 305 -10.22 8.05 -13.97
C LYS A 305 -11.04 7.22 -13.00
N THR A 306 -11.82 7.90 -12.18
CA THR A 306 -12.91 7.27 -11.43
C THR A 306 -14.23 7.65 -12.09
N ASN A 307 -14.69 8.89 -12.00
CA ASN A 307 -16.07 9.24 -12.39
C ASN A 307 -16.24 10.48 -13.28
N GLU A 308 -15.17 11.12 -13.74
CA GLU A 308 -15.29 12.36 -14.51
C GLU A 308 -15.58 12.14 -15.99
N ASP A 309 -16.51 12.94 -16.53
CA ASP A 309 -16.88 12.93 -17.96
C ASP A 309 -15.79 13.54 -18.84
N ILE A 310 -15.02 14.49 -18.30
CA ILE A 310 -13.96 15.20 -19.02
C ILE A 310 -12.62 14.72 -18.48
N VAL A 311 -11.78 14.28 -19.42
CA VAL A 311 -10.52 13.62 -19.15
C VAL A 311 -9.46 14.28 -20.02
N PRO A 312 -8.42 14.90 -19.44
CA PRO A 312 -7.34 15.46 -20.24
C PRO A 312 -6.47 14.31 -20.78
N ASP A 313 -6.53 14.08 -22.10
CA ASP A 313 -5.44 13.46 -22.85
C ASP A 313 -4.85 14.53 -23.76
N GLU A 314 -3.79 15.17 -23.28
CA GLU A 314 -3.23 16.37 -23.91
C GLU A 314 -1.71 16.23 -24.00
N LYS A 315 -1.16 16.72 -25.10
CA LYS A 315 0.29 16.78 -25.33
C LYS A 315 0.68 18.22 -25.61
N PHE A 316 1.69 18.70 -24.91
CA PHE A 316 2.22 20.04 -25.11
C PHE A 316 3.73 20.07 -24.90
N VAL A 317 4.38 21.11 -25.42
CA VAL A 317 5.82 21.34 -25.22
C VAL A 317 5.99 22.49 -24.26
N MET A 318 6.74 22.28 -23.18
CA MET A 318 6.97 23.27 -22.15
C MET A 318 8.47 23.38 -21.87
N GLY A 319 9.05 24.56 -22.09
CA GLY A 319 10.47 24.80 -21.85
C GLY A 319 11.42 23.89 -22.64
N GLY A 320 11.01 23.47 -23.85
CA GLY A 320 11.78 22.55 -24.72
C GLY A 320 11.51 21.06 -24.50
N ASN A 321 10.80 20.70 -23.43
CA ASN A 321 10.51 19.32 -23.06
C ASN A 321 9.08 18.92 -23.43
N LYS A 322 8.87 17.67 -23.82
CA LYS A 322 7.52 17.14 -24.09
C LYS A 322 6.81 16.85 -22.77
N MET A 323 5.60 17.34 -22.63
CA MET A 323 4.73 17.12 -21.48
C MET A 323 3.46 16.45 -21.97
N GLN A 324 3.00 15.47 -21.21
CA GLN A 324 1.75 14.78 -21.49
C GLN A 324 0.88 14.74 -20.24
N VAL A 325 -0.43 14.87 -20.44
CA VAL A 325 -1.42 14.49 -19.45
C VAL A 325 -2.19 13.32 -20.04
N LYS A 326 -2.29 12.23 -19.29
CA LYS A 326 -3.09 11.06 -19.64
C LYS A 326 -3.94 10.67 -18.45
N THR A 327 -4.96 9.89 -18.74
CA THR A 327 -5.79 9.31 -17.71
C THR A 327 -5.94 7.81 -17.94
N LEU A 328 -5.82 7.05 -16.86
CA LEU A 328 -6.04 5.62 -16.82
C LEU A 328 -7.44 5.32 -16.30
N ASP A 329 -8.31 4.79 -17.15
CA ASP A 329 -9.69 4.46 -16.79
C ASP A 329 -9.76 3.13 -16.02
N LEU A 330 -9.93 3.24 -14.70
CA LEU A 330 -9.99 2.10 -13.79
C LEU A 330 -11.38 1.43 -13.74
N ASN A 331 -12.39 1.95 -14.45
CA ASN A 331 -13.73 1.36 -14.51
C ASN A 331 -13.91 0.36 -15.66
N GLN A 332 -12.82 -0.03 -16.30
CA GLN A 332 -12.83 -1.03 -17.38
C GLN A 332 -12.36 -2.39 -16.87
N ASN A 333 -12.56 -3.44 -17.65
CA ASN A 333 -11.90 -4.72 -17.37
C ASN A 333 -10.37 -4.54 -17.36
N PHE A 334 -9.66 -5.35 -16.57
CA PHE A 334 -8.22 -5.20 -16.39
C PHE A 334 -7.42 -5.33 -17.70
N GLU A 335 -7.93 -6.06 -18.68
CA GLU A 335 -7.31 -6.16 -20.01
C GLU A 335 -7.22 -4.79 -20.70
N ASN A 336 -8.29 -3.99 -20.66
CA ASN A 336 -8.27 -2.64 -21.24
C ASN A 336 -7.40 -1.68 -20.40
N ILE A 337 -7.37 -1.83 -19.08
CA ILE A 337 -6.44 -1.07 -18.22
C ILE A 337 -4.99 -1.38 -18.61
N SER A 338 -4.67 -2.66 -18.82
CA SER A 338 -3.36 -3.09 -19.33
C SER A 338 -3.06 -2.46 -20.68
N GLN A 339 -4.01 -2.47 -21.62
CA GLN A 339 -3.80 -1.86 -22.95
C GLN A 339 -3.55 -0.35 -22.87
N GLN A 340 -4.24 0.37 -21.98
CA GLN A 340 -3.99 1.80 -21.75
C GLN A 340 -2.57 2.06 -21.24
N LEU A 341 -2.08 1.26 -20.28
CA LEU A 341 -0.70 1.34 -19.78
C LEU A 341 0.32 0.95 -20.86
N ASP A 342 0.07 -0.11 -21.62
CA ASP A 342 0.91 -0.52 -22.74
C ASP A 342 1.03 0.61 -23.78
N GLY A 343 -0.08 1.31 -24.04
CA GLY A 343 -0.15 2.47 -24.92
C GLY A 343 0.74 3.63 -24.48
N VAL A 344 0.96 3.83 -23.17
CA VAL A 344 1.91 4.84 -22.67
C VAL A 344 3.33 4.57 -23.18
N ILE A 345 3.77 3.32 -23.11
CA ILE A 345 5.13 2.93 -23.55
C ILE A 345 5.21 2.88 -25.07
N PHE A 346 4.18 2.36 -25.73
CA PHE A 346 4.14 2.30 -27.18
C PHE A 346 4.15 3.69 -27.82
N ASP A 347 3.38 4.64 -27.30
CA ASP A 347 3.33 6.00 -27.84
C ASP A 347 4.68 6.74 -27.70
N TYR A 348 5.46 6.42 -26.67
CA TYR A 348 6.72 7.10 -26.38
C TYR A 348 7.92 6.44 -27.05
N TRP A 349 8.03 5.10 -26.98
CA TRP A 349 9.18 4.34 -27.49
C TRP A 349 8.87 3.45 -28.70
N GLY A 350 7.61 3.24 -29.06
CA GLY A 350 7.22 2.24 -30.08
C GLY A 350 7.40 0.78 -29.62
N ILE A 351 7.61 0.56 -28.32
CA ILE A 351 7.92 -0.76 -27.73
C ILE A 351 6.63 -1.42 -27.24
N ARG A 352 6.51 -2.72 -27.49
CA ARG A 352 5.42 -3.56 -26.96
C ARG A 352 5.87 -4.31 -25.72
N LYS A 353 4.93 -4.60 -24.81
CA LYS A 353 5.21 -5.40 -23.60
C LYS A 353 5.74 -6.78 -23.95
N ILE A 354 6.54 -7.34 -23.04
CA ILE A 354 7.00 -8.72 -23.12
C ILE A 354 5.82 -9.63 -22.73
N SER A 355 5.49 -10.61 -23.57
CA SER A 355 4.52 -11.65 -23.21
C SER A 355 5.03 -12.42 -21.99
N ASN A 356 4.23 -12.47 -20.91
CA ASN A 356 4.54 -13.34 -19.76
C ASN A 356 4.26 -14.80 -20.08
#